data_AF-A0A8C1SJL1-F1
#
_entry.id   AF-A0A8C1SJL1-F1
#
_cell.length_a   1.000
_cell.length_b   1.000
_cell.length_c   1.000
_cell.angle_alpha   90.00
_cell.angle_beta   90.00
_cell.angle_gamma   90.00
#
_symmetry.space_group_name_H-M   'P 1'
#
loop_
_entity.id
_entity.type
_entity.pdbx_description
1 polymer ?
#
loop_
_entity_poly.entity_id
_entity_poly.type
_entity_poly.pdbx_seq_one_letter_code
_entity_poly.pdbx_strand_id
1 'polypeptide(L)'
;MSVPLSAAVTLGLLFFLSVGLNEQVAEGCKCLQRHPQQVFCESDIVIRAKVIGNVASTLPNLVAFNIKVITKYKPSIKKDIRVIYSTKTSCGAHLENGEYLLSGNIVNGVMVFGLCDLVWRWDQLSSVQKGNLSMYQRGCVCEVIIQIICLQ
;
A
#
# COMPACT_ATOMS: atom_id res chain seq x y z
N MET A 1 29.64 -49.91 -1.49
CA MET A 1 28.87 -49.06 -2.41
C MET A 1 29.47 -47.67 -2.33
N SER A 2 30.36 -47.32 -3.26
CA SER A 2 31.00 -46.01 -3.33
C SER A 2 30.00 -45.00 -3.85
N VAL A 3 29.60 -44.04 -3.02
CA VAL A 3 28.85 -42.89 -3.49
C VAL A 3 29.75 -42.08 -4.42
N PRO A 4 29.30 -41.74 -5.64
CA PRO A 4 30.10 -40.92 -6.54
C PRO A 4 30.36 -39.57 -5.88
N LEU A 5 31.59 -39.05 -5.99
CA LEU A 5 32.03 -37.80 -5.37
C LEU A 5 31.09 -36.62 -5.68
N SER A 6 30.51 -36.63 -6.88
CA SER A 6 29.48 -35.68 -7.33
C SER A 6 28.23 -35.67 -6.43
N ALA A 7 27.74 -36.84 -6.02
CA ALA A 7 26.56 -36.95 -5.15
C ALA A 7 26.85 -36.49 -3.71
N ALA A 8 28.07 -36.69 -3.21
CA ALA A 8 28.46 -36.21 -1.89
C ALA A 8 28.55 -34.67 -1.85
N VAL A 9 29.05 -34.06 -2.92
CA VAL A 9 29.14 -32.60 -3.05
C VAL A 9 27.75 -31.96 -3.17
N THR A 10 26.84 -32.55 -3.96
CA THR A 10 25.47 -32.02 -4.08
C THR A 10 24.69 -32.15 -2.78
N LEU A 11 24.82 -33.27 -2.06
CA LEU A 11 24.20 -33.46 -0.76
C LEU A 11 24.76 -32.50 0.30
N GLY A 12 26.07 -32.27 0.30
CA GLY A 12 26.71 -31.28 1.17
C GLY A 12 26.19 -29.86 0.90
N LEU A 13 26.13 -29.45 -0.38
CA LEU A 13 25.62 -28.13 -0.77
C LEU A 13 24.14 -27.95 -0.40
N LEU A 14 23.32 -28.98 -0.60
CA LEU A 14 21.91 -28.96 -0.21
C LEU A 14 21.74 -28.82 1.31
N PHE A 15 22.58 -29.48 2.10
CA PHE A 15 22.58 -29.36 3.56
C PHE A 15 23.03 -27.97 4.03
N PHE A 16 24.04 -27.37 3.37
CA PHE A 16 24.45 -25.99 3.65
C PHE A 16 23.37 -24.97 3.27
N LEU A 17 22.64 -25.18 2.17
CA LEU A 17 21.55 -24.30 1.76
C LEU A 17 20.34 -24.42 2.68
N SER A 18 20.01 -25.62 3.17
CA SER A 18 18.88 -25.81 4.09
C SER A 18 19.16 -25.31 5.51
N VAL A 19 20.39 -25.44 6.00
CA VAL A 19 20.82 -24.89 7.30
C VAL A 19 21.11 -23.39 7.22
N GLY A 20 21.58 -22.89 6.07
CA GLY A 20 21.87 -21.48 5.84
C GLY A 20 20.63 -20.62 5.58
N LEU A 21 19.49 -21.23 5.21
CA LEU A 21 18.19 -20.58 5.24
C LEU A 21 17.70 -20.50 6.70
N ASN A 22 18.39 -19.71 7.51
CA ASN A 22 17.79 -19.17 8.72
C ASN A 22 16.46 -18.54 8.31
N GLU A 23 15.39 -18.91 8.99
CA GLU A 23 14.04 -18.37 8.87
C GLU A 23 14.06 -16.84 9.03
N GLN A 24 14.43 -16.12 7.98
CA GLN A 24 13.84 -14.81 7.75
C GLN A 24 12.40 -15.13 7.38
N VAL A 25 11.54 -15.25 8.39
CA VAL A 25 10.10 -15.15 8.19
C VAL A 25 9.91 -13.79 7.53
N ALA A 26 9.81 -13.79 6.21
CA ALA A 26 9.48 -12.60 5.46
C ALA A 26 8.03 -12.29 5.85
N GLU A 27 7.87 -11.42 6.86
CA GLU A 27 6.56 -10.89 7.22
C GLU A 27 6.07 -10.05 6.04
N GLY A 28 5.32 -10.69 5.14
CA GLY A 28 4.61 -10.02 4.07
C GLY A 28 3.45 -9.18 4.63
N CYS A 29 3.05 -8.15 3.89
CA CYS A 29 1.85 -7.40 4.25
C CYS A 29 0.59 -8.21 3.92
N LYS A 30 -0.32 -8.38 4.89
CA LYS A 30 -1.65 -8.92 4.66
C LYS A 30 -2.69 -7.84 4.95
N CYS A 31 -3.51 -7.54 3.96
CA CYS A 31 -4.61 -6.59 4.09
C CYS A 31 -5.93 -7.33 4.26
N LEU A 32 -6.83 -6.81 5.09
CA LEU A 32 -8.21 -7.27 5.14
C LEU A 32 -8.92 -6.87 3.84
N GLN A 33 -9.68 -7.79 3.25
CA GLN A 33 -10.52 -7.50 2.10
C GLN A 33 -11.58 -6.46 2.49
N ARG A 34 -11.49 -5.27 1.89
CA ARG A 34 -12.43 -4.16 2.08
C ARG A 34 -12.87 -3.62 0.73
N HIS A 35 -14.10 -3.16 0.65
CA HIS A 35 -14.61 -2.51 -0.55
C HIS A 35 -13.99 -1.12 -0.64
N PRO A 36 -13.66 -0.60 -1.85
CA PRO A 36 -13.04 0.72 -1.97
C PRO A 36 -13.80 1.87 -1.31
N GLN A 37 -15.14 1.81 -1.32
CA GLN A 37 -15.98 2.78 -0.60
C GLN A 37 -15.70 2.76 0.91
N GLN A 38 -15.54 1.57 1.50
CA GLN A 38 -15.27 1.44 2.92
C GLN A 38 -13.90 2.06 3.27
N VAL A 39 -12.87 1.76 2.46
CA VAL A 39 -11.54 2.36 2.64
C VAL A 39 -11.59 3.88 2.47
N PHE A 40 -12.35 4.38 1.49
CA PHE A 40 -12.59 5.81 1.27
C PHE A 40 -13.24 6.47 2.51
N CYS A 41 -14.23 5.81 3.10
CA CYS A 41 -14.98 6.33 4.24
C CYS A 41 -14.18 6.28 5.54
N GLU A 42 -13.35 5.26 5.75
CA GLU A 42 -12.48 5.10 6.92
C GLU A 42 -11.25 6.02 6.86
N SER A 43 -10.76 6.38 5.67
CA SER A 43 -9.58 7.24 5.52
C SER A 43 -9.87 8.70 5.89
N ASP A 44 -8.96 9.40 6.58
CA ASP A 44 -9.12 10.83 6.87
C ASP A 44 -9.09 11.72 5.62
N ILE A 45 -8.33 11.32 4.61
CA ILE A 45 -8.15 12.08 3.39
C ILE A 45 -8.09 11.18 2.15
N VAL A 46 -8.66 11.65 1.05
CA VAL A 46 -8.57 11.01 -0.27
C VAL A 46 -8.28 12.07 -1.33
N ILE A 47 -7.17 11.92 -2.04
CA ILE A 47 -6.67 12.89 -3.03
C ILE A 47 -6.28 12.22 -4.33
N ARG A 48 -6.47 12.91 -5.46
CA ARG A 48 -5.72 12.66 -6.68
C ARG A 48 -4.51 13.58 -6.67
N ALA A 49 -3.32 13.01 -6.77
CA ALA A 49 -2.08 13.76 -6.75
C ALA A 49 -1.07 13.19 -7.75
N LYS A 50 -0.19 14.07 -8.24
CA LYS A 50 0.97 13.68 -9.02
C LYS A 50 2.17 13.52 -8.09
N VAL A 51 2.78 12.35 -8.09
CA VAL A 51 4.03 12.06 -7.37
C VAL A 51 5.18 12.63 -8.19
N ILE A 52 5.94 13.54 -7.58
CA ILE A 52 7.10 14.17 -8.22
C ILE A 52 8.35 13.32 -8.00
N GLY A 53 8.48 12.75 -6.80
CA GLY A 53 9.57 11.85 -6.44
C GLY A 53 9.75 11.70 -4.93
N ASN A 54 10.76 10.93 -4.55
CA ASN A 54 11.12 10.68 -3.15
C ASN A 54 11.86 11.89 -2.56
N VAL A 55 11.63 12.16 -1.28
CA VAL A 55 12.36 13.16 -0.51
C VAL A 55 12.93 12.56 0.77
N ALA A 56 13.95 13.22 1.32
CA ALA A 56 14.51 12.83 2.61
C ALA A 56 13.39 12.86 3.67
N SER A 57 13.16 11.72 4.33
CA SER A 57 12.16 11.66 5.39
C SER A 57 12.68 12.35 6.64
N THR A 58 11.87 13.26 7.17
CA THR A 58 12.09 13.90 8.47
C THR A 58 11.64 13.03 9.64
N LEU A 59 10.94 11.92 9.38
CA LEU A 59 10.36 11.04 10.38
C LEU A 59 11.04 9.66 10.35
N PRO A 60 11.39 9.08 11.51
CA PRO A 60 12.01 7.77 11.58
C PRO A 60 11.06 6.71 11.01
N ASN A 61 11.61 5.71 10.34
CA ASN A 61 10.87 4.57 9.78
C ASN A 61 9.79 4.90 8.73
N LEU A 62 9.77 6.12 8.19
CA LEU A 62 8.89 6.51 7.09
C LEU A 62 9.68 6.90 5.84
N VAL A 63 9.08 6.68 4.68
CA VAL A 63 9.52 7.18 3.37
C VAL A 63 8.63 8.35 2.99
N ALA A 64 9.23 9.45 2.55
CA ALA A 64 8.49 10.65 2.20
C ALA A 64 8.47 10.86 0.68
N PHE A 65 7.31 11.28 0.16
CA PHE A 65 7.12 11.57 -1.26
C PHE A 65 6.63 13.01 -1.43
N ASN A 66 7.27 13.74 -2.34
CA ASN A 66 6.80 15.05 -2.75
C ASN A 66 5.69 14.89 -3.79
N ILE A 67 4.56 15.54 -3.54
CA ILE A 67 3.36 15.44 -4.37
C ILE A 67 2.81 16.82 -4.75
N LYS A 68 2.15 16.86 -5.89
CA LYS A 68 1.28 17.97 -6.30
C LYS A 68 -0.16 17.49 -6.29
N VAL A 69 -0.95 17.98 -5.35
CA VAL A 69 -2.39 17.66 -5.28
C VAL A 69 -3.11 18.27 -6.49
N ILE A 70 -3.90 17.45 -7.17
CA ILE A 70 -4.72 17.84 -8.32
C ILE A 70 -6.18 18.02 -7.88
N THR A 71 -6.70 17.07 -7.12
CA THR A 71 -8.10 17.08 -6.66
C THR A 71 -8.20 16.46 -5.28
N LYS A 72 -9.04 17.01 -4.40
CA LYS A 72 -9.37 16.43 -3.11
C LYS A 72 -10.78 15.85 -3.18
N TYR A 73 -10.91 14.53 -3.08
CA TYR A 73 -12.21 13.85 -3.06
C TYR A 73 -12.79 13.79 -1.65
N LYS A 74 -11.93 13.63 -0.64
CA LYS A 74 -12.30 13.77 0.76
C LYS A 74 -11.34 14.77 1.41
N PRO A 75 -11.80 15.99 1.73
CA PRO A 75 -10.95 17.01 2.35
C PRO A 75 -10.72 16.69 3.83
N SER A 76 -9.50 16.93 4.30
CA SER A 76 -9.17 16.96 5.74
C SER A 76 -8.97 18.41 6.21
N ILE A 77 -8.91 18.62 7.53
CA ILE A 77 -8.78 19.93 8.19
C ILE A 77 -7.53 20.71 7.73
N LYS A 78 -6.49 20.01 7.25
CA LYS A 78 -5.26 20.65 6.76
C LYS A 78 -5.37 21.16 5.33
N LYS A 79 -5.03 22.45 5.15
CA LYS A 79 -5.25 23.17 3.90
C LYS A 79 -4.26 22.79 2.79
N ASP A 80 -2.99 22.48 3.09
CA ASP A 80 -1.99 22.13 2.07
C ASP A 80 -1.16 20.90 2.45
N ILE A 81 -1.25 19.85 1.63
CA ILE A 81 -0.41 18.66 1.73
C ILE A 81 0.51 18.64 0.52
N ARG A 82 1.80 18.74 0.78
CA ARG A 82 2.86 18.69 -0.24
C ARG A 82 3.74 17.46 -0.11
N VAL A 83 3.77 16.87 1.09
CA VAL A 83 4.55 15.68 1.41
C VAL A 83 3.62 14.67 2.06
N ILE A 84 3.73 13.42 1.60
CA ILE A 84 3.02 12.26 2.16
C ILE A 84 4.04 11.20 2.56
N TYR A 85 3.66 10.36 3.52
CA TYR A 85 4.55 9.39 4.13
C TYR A 85 4.01 7.97 4.00
N SER A 86 4.91 7.03 3.71
CA SER A 86 4.64 5.60 3.69
C SER A 86 5.53 4.90 4.71
N THR A 87 5.10 3.79 5.29
CA THR A 87 5.93 3.04 6.23
C THR A 87 7.13 2.40 5.52
N LYS A 88 8.27 2.25 6.21
CA LYS A 88 9.43 1.47 5.70
C LYS A 88 9.29 -0.04 5.91
N THR A 89 8.17 -0.48 6.48
CA THR A 89 7.86 -1.89 6.72
C THR A 89 7.41 -2.57 5.43
N SER A 90 7.19 -3.89 5.47
CA SER A 90 6.63 -4.65 4.34
C SER A 90 5.25 -4.18 3.86
N CYS A 91 4.52 -3.42 4.69
CA CYS A 91 3.25 -2.77 4.33
C CYS A 91 3.41 -1.37 3.72
N GLY A 92 4.64 -0.91 3.53
CA GLY A 92 4.96 0.34 2.85
C GLY A 92 4.65 0.27 1.37
N ALA A 93 3.93 1.26 0.87
CA ALA A 93 3.78 1.47 -0.56
C ALA A 93 4.98 2.26 -1.12
N HIS A 94 5.52 1.79 -2.25
CA HIS A 94 6.49 2.51 -3.06
C HIS A 94 5.79 3.15 -4.24
N LEU A 95 5.98 4.46 -4.42
CA LEU A 95 5.37 5.21 -5.52
C LEU A 95 6.42 5.59 -6.54
N GLU A 96 6.06 5.46 -7.81
CA GLU A 96 6.83 5.97 -8.94
C GLU A 96 6.31 7.34 -9.36
N ASN A 97 7.00 8.01 -10.28
CA ASN A 97 6.52 9.26 -10.85
C ASN A 97 5.24 9.00 -11.68
N GLY A 98 4.15 9.65 -11.32
CA GLY A 98 2.86 9.43 -11.96
C GLY A 98 1.71 10.07 -11.21
N GLU A 99 0.51 9.96 -11.77
CA GLU A 99 -0.72 10.38 -11.10
C GLU A 99 -1.37 9.20 -10.40
N TYR A 100 -1.80 9.44 -9.16
CA TYR A 100 -2.39 8.43 -8.30
C TYR A 100 -3.64 8.96 -7.63
N LEU A 101 -4.60 8.07 -7.39
CA LEU A 101 -5.57 8.22 -6.32
C LEU A 101 -4.95 7.64 -5.05
N LEU A 102 -4.87 8.46 -4.01
CA LEU A 102 -4.25 8.15 -2.73
C LEU A 102 -5.24 8.39 -1.60
N SER A 103 -5.45 7.39 -0.76
CA SER A 103 -6.10 7.56 0.55
C SER A 103 -5.10 7.35 1.69
N GLY A 104 -5.44 7.82 2.87
CA GLY A 104 -4.62 7.64 4.05
C GLY A 104 -5.17 8.38 5.26
N ASN A 105 -4.46 8.24 6.37
CA ASN A 105 -4.81 8.83 7.65
C ASN A 105 -3.90 10.01 8.00
N ILE A 106 -4.41 10.96 8.77
CA ILE A 106 -3.64 12.12 9.21
C ILE A 106 -3.09 11.86 10.61
N VAL A 107 -1.80 11.54 10.69
CA VAL A 107 -1.10 11.31 11.96
C VAL A 107 -0.18 12.49 12.24
N ASN A 108 -0.33 13.15 13.38
CA ASN A 108 0.44 14.36 13.73
C ASN A 108 0.42 15.43 12.62
N GLY A 109 -0.67 15.47 11.86
CA GLY A 109 -0.86 16.43 10.80
C GLY A 109 -0.06 16.17 9.51
N VAL A 110 0.46 14.96 9.31
CA VAL A 110 0.97 14.49 8.01
C VAL A 110 0.10 13.34 7.52
N MET A 111 -0.03 13.20 6.20
CA MET A 111 -0.72 12.07 5.61
C MET A 111 0.20 10.86 5.61
N VAL A 112 -0.23 9.78 6.26
CA VAL A 112 0.43 8.47 6.27
C VAL A 112 -0.47 7.46 5.56
N PHE A 113 0.12 6.66 4.68
CA PHE A 113 -0.57 5.63 3.92
C PHE A 113 0.29 4.35 3.82
N GLY A 114 -0.35 3.23 3.48
CA GLY A 114 0.30 1.95 3.23
C GLY A 114 -0.34 1.19 2.07
N LEU A 115 0.07 -0.07 1.89
CA LEU A 115 -0.42 -0.94 0.80
C LEU A 115 -1.91 -1.29 0.91
N CYS A 116 -2.49 -1.21 2.12
CA CYS A 116 -3.89 -1.54 2.35
C CYS A 116 -4.85 -0.35 2.14
N ASP A 117 -4.31 0.83 1.82
CA ASP A 117 -5.07 2.02 1.46
C ASP A 117 -5.34 2.06 -0.05
N LEU A 118 -6.10 3.06 -0.51
CA LEU A 118 -6.31 3.28 -1.94
C LEU A 118 -5.02 3.85 -2.53
N VAL A 119 -4.21 3.01 -3.17
CA VAL A 119 -2.98 3.41 -3.88
C VAL A 119 -3.08 3.00 -5.34
N TRP A 120 -3.86 3.75 -6.12
CA TRP A 120 -4.19 3.37 -7.50
C TRP A 120 -3.59 4.35 -8.50
N ARG A 121 -2.92 3.83 -9.54
CA ARG A 121 -2.49 4.66 -10.66
C ARG A 121 -3.70 5.18 -11.41
N TRP A 122 -3.72 6.49 -11.67
CA TRP A 122 -4.88 7.18 -12.22
C TRP A 122 -5.22 6.76 -13.66
N ASP A 123 -4.22 6.41 -14.45
CA ASP A 123 -4.35 5.90 -15.81
C ASP A 123 -4.96 4.50 -15.87
N GLN A 124 -4.80 3.70 -14.82
CA GLN A 124 -5.35 2.34 -14.72
C GLN A 124 -6.81 2.28 -14.28
N LEU A 125 -7.37 3.40 -13.79
CA LEU A 125 -8.77 3.46 -13.36
C LEU A 125 -9.72 3.65 -14.56
N SER A 126 -10.77 2.83 -14.60
CA SER A 126 -11.84 2.96 -15.59
C SER A 126 -12.65 4.24 -15.37
N SER A 127 -13.34 4.72 -16.41
CA SER A 127 -14.21 5.90 -16.31
C SER A 127 -15.29 5.73 -15.25
N VAL A 128 -15.80 4.51 -15.06
CA VAL A 128 -16.79 4.18 -14.01
C VAL A 128 -16.17 4.31 -12.63
N GLN A 129 -14.99 3.75 -12.40
CA GLN A 129 -14.28 3.88 -11.12
C GLN A 129 -14.02 5.35 -10.78
N LYS A 130 -13.58 6.15 -11.76
CA LYS A 130 -13.35 7.59 -11.60
C LYS A 130 -14.63 8.35 -11.24
N GLY A 131 -15.75 8.04 -11.91
CA GLY A 131 -17.06 8.63 -11.61
C GLY A 131 -17.56 8.28 -10.21
N ASN A 132 -17.35 7.03 -9.78
CA ASN A 132 -17.81 6.51 -8.49
C ASN A 132 -17.10 7.13 -7.28
N LEU A 133 -15.92 7.74 -7.45
CA LEU A 133 -15.20 8.40 -6.33
C LEU A 133 -16.05 9.48 -5.64
N SER A 134 -16.85 10.22 -6.42
CA SER A 134 -17.78 11.21 -5.87
C SER A 134 -18.98 10.58 -5.15
N MET A 135 -19.37 9.38 -5.56
CA MET A 135 -20.47 8.63 -4.95
C MET A 135 -20.06 7.99 -3.63
N TYR A 136 -18.80 7.55 -3.50
CA TYR A 136 -18.29 6.96 -2.25
C TYR A 136 -18.48 7.90 -1.06
N GLN A 137 -18.27 9.20 -1.24
CA GLN A 137 -18.50 10.18 -0.18
C GLN A 137 -19.97 10.20 0.29
N ARG A 138 -20.92 10.12 -0.64
CA ARG A 138 -22.36 10.06 -0.30
C ARG A 138 -22.73 8.72 0.34
N GLY A 139 -22.07 7.65 -0.08
CA GLY A 139 -22.29 6.29 0.40
C GLY A 139 -21.70 6.00 1.78
N CYS A 140 -20.97 6.92 2.42
CA CYS A 140 -20.39 6.67 3.75
C CYS A 140 -21.43 6.54 4.87
N VAL A 141 -22.70 6.88 4.61
CA VAL A 141 -23.82 6.63 5.52
C VAL A 141 -24.32 5.18 5.44
N CYS A 142 -23.87 4.42 4.44
CA CYS A 142 -24.26 3.03 4.23
C CYS A 142 -23.19 2.10 4.78
N GLU A 143 -23.62 0.95 5.28
CA GLU A 143 -22.74 -0.15 5.63
C GLU A 143 -22.52 -1.06 4.42
N VAL A 144 -21.25 -1.37 4.12
CA VAL A 144 -20.89 -2.27 3.03
C VAL A 144 -20.62 -3.65 3.59
N ILE A 145 -21.51 -4.60 3.31
CA ILE A 145 -21.35 -6.00 3.75
C ILE A 145 -20.66 -6.79 2.64
N ILE A 146 -19.44 -7.29 2.93
CA ILE A 146 -18.73 -8.20 2.04
C ILE A 146 -19.00 -9.61 2.53
N GLN A 147 -19.71 -10.39 1.71
CA GLN A 147 -19.98 -11.79 2.02
C GLN A 147 -18.85 -12.67 1.47
N ILE A 148 -18.04 -13.23 2.38
CA ILE A 148 -17.04 -14.23 2.03
C ILE A 148 -17.73 -15.60 2.14
N ILE A 149 -18.01 -16.21 1.00
CA ILE A 149 -18.52 -17.58 0.94
C ILE A 149 -17.32 -18.51 0.78
N CYS A 150 -16.98 -19.24 1.85
CA CYS A 150 -16.04 -20.35 1.76
C CYS A 150 -16.79 -21.59 1.24
N LEU A 151 -16.61 -21.91 -0.04
CA LEU A 151 -17.01 -23.21 -0.56
C LEU A 151 -15.95 -24.22 -0.10
N GLN A 152 -16.26 -24.98 0.94
CA GLN A 152 -15.54 -26.23 1.24
C GLN A 152 -16.03 -27.33 0.30
#